data_AF-A0A7S3X1V8-F1
#
_entry.id   AF-A0A7S3X1V8-F1
#
_cell.length_a   1.000
_cell.length_b   1.000
_cell.length_c   1.000
_cell.angle_alpha   90.00
_cell.angle_beta   90.00
_cell.angle_gamma   90.00
#
_symmetry.space_group_name_H-M   'P 1'
#
loop_
_entity.id
_entity.type
_entity.pdbx_description
1 polymer ?
#
loop_
_entity_poly.entity_id
_entity_poly.type
_entity_poly.pdbx_seq_one_letter_code
_entity_poly.pdbx_strand_id
1 'polypeptide(L)'
;TSNVQFLQSFQFVGADAVEQIPYMRWDNDMYYVPDPSAENLMQKAEAAGYSSTRDSYNCEHGSFIEGIEMFDNKFFGLSVQECKGMDPNQRHMLEVCYEVCFSA
;
A
#
# COMPACT_ATOMS: atom_id res chain seq x y z
N THR A 1 11.03 -7.35 -18.20
CA THR A 1 10.16 -8.52 -17.94
C THR A 1 8.79 -7.99 -17.61
N SER A 2 7.75 -8.38 -18.35
CA SER A 2 6.41 -7.81 -18.15
C SER A 2 5.88 -8.18 -16.76
N ASN A 3 5.27 -7.23 -16.05
CA ASN A 3 4.60 -7.43 -14.75
C ASN A 3 3.63 -8.63 -14.77
N VAL A 4 3.05 -8.92 -15.94
CA VAL A 4 2.15 -10.06 -16.16
C VAL A 4 2.88 -11.40 -15.99
N GLN A 5 4.09 -11.54 -16.50
CA GLN A 5 4.85 -12.79 -16.39
C GLN A 5 5.26 -13.06 -14.93
N PHE A 6 5.57 -12.00 -14.18
CA PHE A 6 5.84 -12.10 -12.75
C PHE A 6 4.61 -12.62 -11.99
N LEU A 7 3.44 -12.01 -12.19
CA LEU A 7 2.20 -12.45 -11.54
C LEU A 7 1.78 -13.87 -11.93
N GLN A 8 1.94 -14.24 -13.21
CA GLN A 8 1.69 -15.61 -13.66
C GLN A 8 2.59 -16.63 -12.95
N SER A 9 3.87 -16.31 -12.73
CA SER A 9 4.78 -17.20 -12.01
C SER A 9 4.33 -17.47 -10.58
N PHE A 10 3.81 -16.45 -9.87
CA PHE A 10 3.24 -16.60 -8.52
C PHE A 10 2.06 -17.58 -8.52
N GLN A 11 1.17 -17.45 -9.51
CA GLN A 11 0.00 -18.32 -9.63
C GLN A 11 0.39 -19.78 -9.90
N PHE A 12 1.38 -20.03 -10.76
CA PHE A 12 1.82 -21.40 -11.06
C PHE A 12 2.50 -22.08 -9.88
N VAL A 13 3.23 -21.33 -9.06
CA VAL A 13 3.94 -21.86 -7.88
C VAL A 13 3.01 -21.92 -6.65
N GLY A 14 1.91 -21.17 -6.64
CA GLY A 14 1.05 -21.03 -5.47
C GLY A 14 1.73 -20.25 -4.34
N ALA A 15 2.57 -19.27 -4.69
CA ALA A 15 3.32 -18.49 -3.74
C ALA A 15 2.42 -17.54 -2.94
N ASP A 16 2.68 -17.45 -1.64
CA ASP A 16 2.05 -16.46 -0.76
C ASP A 16 2.77 -15.11 -0.93
N ALA A 17 2.01 -14.06 -1.22
CA ALA A 17 2.48 -12.68 -1.38
C ALA A 17 2.07 -11.79 -0.20
N VAL A 18 1.62 -12.39 0.90
CA VAL A 18 1.30 -11.70 2.14
C VAL A 18 2.58 -11.44 2.92
N GLU A 19 2.80 -10.18 3.27
CA GLU A 19 3.95 -9.73 4.04
C GLU A 19 3.49 -8.92 5.25
N GLN A 20 4.38 -8.66 6.19
CA GLN A 20 4.12 -7.70 7.26
C GLN A 20 3.99 -6.29 6.68
N ILE A 21 3.17 -5.44 7.31
CA ILE A 21 3.03 -4.04 6.92
C ILE A 21 4.42 -3.37 6.89
N PRO A 22 4.87 -2.84 5.74
CA PRO A 22 6.19 -2.22 5.67
C PRO A 22 6.23 -0.95 6.52
N TYR A 23 7.32 -0.76 7.27
CA TYR A 23 7.54 0.42 8.11
C TYR A 23 7.45 1.75 7.34
N MET A 24 7.79 1.75 6.05
CA MET A 24 7.71 2.93 5.19
C MET A 24 6.26 3.40 4.94
N ARG A 25 5.26 2.55 5.16
CA ARG A 25 3.85 2.90 4.93
C ARG A 25 3.27 3.69 6.09
N TRP A 26 3.38 3.15 7.30
CA TRP A 26 3.05 3.79 8.57
C TRP A 26 3.66 3.01 9.72
N ASP A 27 3.68 3.60 10.90
CA ASP A 27 4.11 2.92 12.12
C ASP A 27 3.01 1.95 12.58
N ASN A 28 3.23 0.65 12.37
CA ASN A 28 2.28 -0.41 12.72
C ASN A 28 2.05 -0.50 14.24
N ASP A 29 3.06 -0.19 15.06
CA ASP A 29 2.99 -0.34 16.51
C ASP A 29 1.99 0.64 17.16
N MET A 30 1.70 1.74 16.46
CA MET A 30 0.69 2.73 16.88
C MET A 30 -0.74 2.18 16.83
N TYR A 31 -1.03 1.28 15.89
CA TYR A 31 -2.41 0.89 15.57
C TYR A 31 -2.70 -0.60 15.80
N TYR A 32 -1.68 -1.45 15.77
CA TYR A 32 -1.85 -2.89 15.90
C TYR A 32 -2.20 -3.32 17.33
N VAL A 33 -3.31 -4.05 17.45
CA VAL A 33 -3.84 -4.62 18.69
C VAL A 33 -4.18 -6.10 18.43
N PRO A 34 -3.35 -7.08 18.86
CA PRO A 34 -3.58 -8.50 18.60
C PRO A 34 -4.92 -9.03 19.10
N ASP A 35 -5.34 -8.59 20.29
CA ASP A 35 -6.62 -8.94 20.91
C ASP A 35 -7.47 -7.68 21.09
N PRO A 36 -8.45 -7.42 20.20
CA PRO A 36 -9.24 -6.19 20.19
C PRO A 36 -10.36 -6.22 21.23
N SER A 37 -10.01 -6.48 22.49
CA SER A 37 -10.92 -6.29 23.63
C SER A 37 -11.16 -4.79 23.86
N ALA A 38 -12.32 -4.43 24.41
CA ALA A 38 -12.64 -3.02 24.68
C ALA A 38 -11.60 -2.34 25.59
N GLU A 39 -11.05 -3.09 26.56
CA GLU A 39 -9.99 -2.64 27.46
C GLU A 39 -8.68 -2.37 26.69
N ASN A 40 -8.23 -3.32 25.86
CA ASN A 40 -6.99 -3.17 25.08
C ASN A 40 -7.08 -2.03 24.07
N LEU A 41 -8.24 -1.86 23.42
CA LEU A 41 -8.48 -0.77 22.48
C LEU A 41 -8.43 0.60 23.16
N MET A 42 -9.01 0.72 24.36
CA MET A 42 -8.98 1.96 25.15
C MET A 42 -7.58 2.27 25.67
N GLN A 43 -6.86 1.26 26.19
CA GLN A 43 -5.49 1.42 26.65
C GLN A 43 -4.56 1.85 25.52
N LYS A 44 -4.72 1.28 24.32
CA LYS A 44 -3.94 1.66 23.14
C LYS A 44 -4.29 3.07 22.66
N ALA A 45 -5.57 3.44 22.67
CA ALA A 45 -6.02 4.79 22.31
C ALA A 45 -5.40 5.87 23.20
N GLU A 46 -5.34 5.61 24.51
CA GLU A 46 -4.67 6.51 25.46
C GLU A 46 -3.15 6.61 25.18
N ALA A 47 -2.49 5.48 24.93
CA ALA A 47 -1.04 5.44 24.70
C ALA A 47 -0.61 6.10 23.37
N ALA A 48 -1.39 5.92 22.30
CA ALA A 48 -1.07 6.41 20.97
C ALA A 48 -1.72 7.77 20.64
N GLY A 49 -2.58 8.29 21.53
CA GLY A 49 -3.13 9.65 21.43
C GLY A 49 -4.22 9.83 20.36
N TYR A 50 -4.84 8.75 19.88
CA TYR A 50 -5.97 8.83 18.94
C TYR A 50 -7.32 8.87 19.67
N SER A 51 -8.29 9.62 19.11
CA SER A 51 -9.57 9.90 19.78
C SER A 51 -10.61 8.79 19.66
N SER A 52 -10.35 7.79 18.80
CA SER A 52 -11.33 6.78 18.40
C SER A 52 -10.70 5.39 18.31
N THR A 53 -11.34 4.38 18.94
CA THR A 53 -10.94 2.97 18.83
C THR A 53 -11.10 2.39 17.41
N ARG A 54 -11.64 3.17 16.46
CA ARG A 54 -11.76 2.78 15.04
C ARG A 54 -10.43 2.80 14.30
N ASP A 55 -9.43 3.49 14.84
CA ASP A 55 -8.14 3.67 14.16
C ASP A 55 -7.22 2.45 14.34
N SER A 56 -7.53 1.54 15.28
CA SER A 56 -6.77 0.32 15.55
C SER A 56 -7.28 -0.91 14.78
N TYR A 57 -6.38 -1.85 14.51
CA TYR A 57 -6.66 -3.10 13.81
C TYR A 57 -5.89 -4.29 14.41
N ASN A 58 -6.34 -5.51 14.13
CA ASN A 58 -5.73 -6.75 14.64
C ASN A 58 -5.02 -7.60 13.57
N CYS A 59 -4.87 -7.08 12.35
CA CYS A 59 -4.14 -7.71 11.26
C CYS A 59 -2.86 -6.92 10.94
N GLU A 60 -1.69 -7.52 11.19
CA GLU A 60 -0.39 -6.89 10.86
C GLU A 60 0.14 -7.25 9.46
N HIS A 61 -0.60 -8.08 8.72
CA HIS A 61 -0.20 -8.63 7.44
C HIS A 61 -1.07 -8.09 6.30
N GLY A 62 -0.47 -7.91 5.12
CA GLY A 62 -1.15 -7.51 3.89
C GLY A 62 -0.26 -7.75 2.65
N SER A 63 -0.84 -7.60 1.47
CA SER A 63 -0.08 -7.64 0.21
C SER A 63 0.10 -6.24 -0.32
N PHE A 64 1.35 -5.87 -0.61
CA PHE A 64 1.72 -4.51 -0.98
C PHE A 64 2.36 -4.48 -2.37
N ILE A 65 2.07 -3.41 -3.10
CA ILE A 65 2.79 -3.07 -4.32
C ILE A 65 4.06 -2.31 -3.93
N GLU A 66 5.20 -2.80 -4.39
CA GLU A 66 6.48 -2.12 -4.25
C GLU A 66 6.51 -0.87 -5.12
N GLY A 67 7.00 0.25 -4.58
CA GLY A 67 7.21 1.44 -5.38
C GLY A 67 5.96 2.17 -5.86
N ILE A 68 4.80 1.98 -5.21
CA ILE A 68 3.53 2.67 -5.58
C ILE A 68 3.66 4.20 -5.62
N GLU A 69 4.66 4.76 -4.93
CA GLU A 69 4.94 6.19 -4.92
C GLU A 69 5.81 6.67 -6.09
N MET A 70 6.44 5.76 -6.83
CA MET A 70 7.26 6.08 -8.00
C MET A 70 6.34 6.42 -9.19
N PHE A 71 6.77 7.38 -10.01
CA PHE A 71 6.03 7.79 -11.22
C PHE A 71 6.92 8.56 -12.19
N ASP A 72 6.89 8.22 -13.48
CA ASP A 72 7.61 8.98 -14.51
C ASP A 72 6.85 10.24 -14.93
N ASN A 73 6.98 11.29 -14.12
CA ASN A 73 6.31 12.57 -14.37
C ASN A 73 6.72 13.25 -15.68
N LYS A 74 7.98 13.11 -16.10
CA LYS A 74 8.51 13.75 -17.30
C LYS A 74 7.89 13.13 -18.55
N PHE A 75 7.70 11.82 -18.54
CA PHE A 75 7.05 11.11 -19.63
C PHE A 75 5.62 11.63 -19.89
N PHE A 76 4.85 11.88 -18.84
CA PHE A 76 3.47 12.42 -18.94
C PHE A 76 3.39 13.95 -19.03
N GLY A 77 4.53 14.66 -19.04
CA GLY A 77 4.56 16.12 -19.12
C GLY A 77 4.00 16.84 -17.88
N LEU A 78 4.01 16.18 -16.72
CA LEU A 78 3.50 16.71 -15.46
C LEU A 78 4.62 17.30 -14.59
N SER A 79 4.34 18.37 -13.86
CA SER A 79 5.31 18.96 -12.94
C SER A 79 5.46 18.11 -11.66
N VAL A 80 6.61 18.23 -10.98
CA VAL A 80 6.84 17.55 -9.69
C VAL A 80 5.80 17.92 -8.65
N GLN A 81 5.32 19.16 -8.64
CA GLN A 81 4.35 19.64 -7.64
C GLN A 81 2.96 19.05 -7.89
N GLU A 82 2.54 18.95 -9.16
CA GLU A 82 1.28 18.30 -9.53
C GLU A 82 1.33 16.81 -9.14
N CYS A 83 2.40 16.11 -9.49
CA CYS A 83 2.53 14.68 -9.17
C CYS A 83 2.54 14.39 -7.67
N LYS A 84 3.08 15.30 -6.84
CA LYS A 84 3.05 15.15 -5.38
C LYS A 84 1.64 15.26 -4.79
N GLY A 85 0.76 16.03 -5.42
CA GLY A 85 -0.64 16.17 -5.01
C GLY A 85 -1.56 15.10 -5.59
N MET A 86 -1.09 14.29 -6.54
CA MET A 86 -1.88 13.23 -7.14
C MET A 86 -1.96 11.99 -6.26
N ASP A 87 -3.13 11.36 -6.27
CA ASP A 87 -3.32 10.05 -5.65
C ASP A 87 -2.39 9.00 -6.31
N PRO A 88 -1.65 8.18 -5.53
CA PRO A 88 -0.76 7.15 -6.07
C PRO A 88 -1.44 6.17 -7.04
N ASN A 89 -2.71 5.82 -6.83
CA ASN A 89 -3.42 4.90 -7.73
C ASN A 89 -3.74 5.54 -9.07
N GLN A 90 -4.00 6.86 -9.10
CA GLN A 90 -4.17 7.59 -10.37
C GLN A 90 -2.88 7.59 -11.19
N ARG A 91 -1.73 7.78 -10.54
CA ARG A 91 -0.41 7.71 -11.19
C ARG A 91 -0.12 6.30 -11.72
N HIS A 92 -0.38 5.27 -10.91
CA HIS A 92 -0.21 3.89 -11.33
C HIS A 92 -1.12 3.53 -12.51
N MET A 93 -2.37 4.00 -12.51
CA MET A 93 -3.31 3.77 -13.61
C MET A 93 -2.83 4.39 -14.93
N LEU A 94 -2.19 5.56 -14.90
CA LEU A 94 -1.62 6.18 -16.10
C LEU A 94 -0.54 5.32 -16.74
N GLU A 95 0.36 4.76 -15.92
CA GLU A 95 1.43 3.87 -16.40
C GLU A 95 0.85 2.57 -16.98
N VAL A 96 -0.09 1.93 -16.28
CA VAL A 96 -0.73 0.69 -16.75
C VAL A 96 -1.54 0.91 -18.03
N CYS A 97 -2.31 1.99 -18.12
CA CYS A 97 -3.04 2.34 -19.34
C CYS A 97 -2.09 2.56 -20.52
N TYR A 98 -0.96 3.24 -20.29
CA TYR A 98 0.06 3.41 -21.31
C TYR A 98 0.65 2.05 -21.74
N GLU A 99 1.06 1.21 -20.80
CA GLU A 99 1.56 -0.14 -21.11
C GLU A 99 0.57 -0.90 -21.99
N VAL A 100 -0.70 -0.97 -21.60
CA VAL A 100 -1.74 -1.71 -22.35
C VAL A 100 -1.96 -1.14 -23.75
N CYS A 101 -1.99 0.19 -23.90
CA CYS A 101 -2.21 0.82 -25.20
C CYS A 101 -1.07 0.59 -26.20
N PHE A 102 0.17 0.43 -25.71
CA PHE A 102 1.35 0.31 -26.56
C PHE A 102 1.96 -1.11 -26.60
N SER A 103 1.56 -2.00 -25.70
CA SER A 103 2.00 -3.40 -25.66
C SER A 103 1.08 -4.37 -26.41
N ALA A 104 -0.02 -3.88 -26.99
CA ALA A 104 -0.93 -4.66 -27.85
C ALA A 104 -0.37 -4.79 -29.27
#